data_AF-A0A3B0AHF9-F1
#
_entry.id   AF-A0A3B0AHF9-F1
#
_cell.length_a   1.000
_cell.length_b   1.000
_cell.length_c   1.000
_cell.angle_alpha   90.00
_cell.angle_beta   90.00
_cell.angle_gamma   90.00
#
_symmetry.space_group_name_H-M   'P 1'
#
loop_
_entity.id
_entity.type
_entity.pdbx_description
1 polymer ?
#
loop_
_entity_poly.entity_id
_entity_poly.type
_entity_poly.pdbx_seq_one_letter_code
_entity_poly.pdbx_strand_id
1 'polypeptide(L)'
;MISMDAKKKEQFGQLPMLEREWRLAGQPVEVEDHRSFAGPHVESVIPYGIYDMTANTGWVNVGTDHNTAAFAAASIRRWWQARGGHDYPTASRLLITADAGGSNSYRYRVWNVELAVFVADTGLTVTACHFPPGTSK
;
A
#
# COMPACT_ATOMS: atom_id res chain seq x y z
N MET A 1 12.43 3.41 10.78
CA MET A 1 11.56 4.49 10.28
C MET A 1 10.93 4.00 9.00
N ILE A 2 9.64 4.21 8.78
CA ILE A 2 8.96 3.70 7.59
C ILE A 2 8.28 4.80 6.78
N SER A 3 8.27 4.62 5.47
CA SER A 3 7.46 5.39 4.53
C SER A 3 6.35 4.51 3.98
N MET A 4 5.19 5.10 3.68
CA MET A 4 4.07 4.33 3.14
C MET A 4 3.26 5.10 2.11
N ASP A 5 2.76 4.35 1.13
CA ASP A 5 1.90 4.87 0.08
C ASP A 5 0.99 3.77 -0.49
N ALA A 6 -0.19 4.16 -0.95
CA ALA A 6 -1.03 3.30 -1.76
C ALA A 6 -0.61 3.45 -3.23
N LYS A 7 -0.30 2.33 -3.87
CA LYS A 7 0.02 2.31 -5.30
C LYS A 7 -1.26 2.22 -6.13
N LYS A 8 -1.11 2.45 -7.43
CA LYS A 8 -2.21 2.38 -8.40
C LYS A 8 -2.94 1.03 -8.28
N LYS A 9 -4.27 1.07 -8.37
CA LYS A 9 -5.09 -0.14 -8.48
C LYS A 9 -4.73 -0.85 -9.77
N GLU A 10 -4.32 -2.10 -9.68
CA GLU A 10 -4.01 -2.92 -10.84
C GLU A 10 -5.17 -3.89 -11.09
N GLN A 11 -5.53 -4.05 -12.34
CA GLN A 11 -6.54 -5.02 -12.75
C GLN A 11 -5.87 -6.38 -12.96
N PHE A 12 -6.51 -7.44 -12.48
CA PHE A 12 -6.01 -8.79 -12.66
C PHE A 12 -6.56 -9.37 -13.98
N GLY A 13 -5.68 -9.92 -14.83
CA GLY A 13 -6.04 -10.54 -16.12
C GLY A 13 -5.02 -10.30 -17.24
N GLN A 14 -5.20 -10.98 -18.39
CA GLN A 14 -4.43 -10.71 -19.63
C GLN A 14 -5.01 -9.49 -20.36
N LEU A 15 -4.85 -8.34 -19.73
CA LEU A 15 -5.39 -7.08 -20.21
C LEU A 15 -4.42 -6.39 -21.18
N PRO A 16 -4.93 -5.67 -22.18
CA PRO A 16 -4.08 -4.95 -23.12
C PRO A 16 -3.29 -3.86 -22.40
N MET A 17 -1.96 -4.00 -22.37
CA MET A 17 -1.03 -2.95 -21.95
C MET A 17 -0.63 -2.09 -23.16
N LEU A 18 -0.49 -0.78 -22.95
CA LEU A 18 0.00 0.16 -23.99
C LEU A 18 1.48 -0.04 -24.30
N GLU A 19 2.23 -0.68 -23.40
CA GLU A 19 3.67 -0.92 -23.54
C GLU A 19 3.95 -2.23 -24.29
N ARG A 20 5.02 -2.23 -25.10
CA ARG A 20 5.45 -3.38 -25.90
C ARG A 20 6.61 -4.11 -25.24
N GLU A 21 6.39 -5.38 -24.91
CA GLU A 21 7.47 -6.32 -24.66
C GLU A 21 7.98 -6.87 -26.01
N TRP A 22 9.30 -6.89 -26.22
CA TRP A 22 9.89 -7.45 -27.44
C TRP A 22 9.64 -8.96 -27.50
N ARG A 23 8.95 -9.41 -28.56
CA ARG A 23 8.71 -10.82 -28.85
C ARG A 23 9.06 -11.15 -30.29
N LEU A 24 9.37 -12.43 -30.53
CA LEU A 24 9.57 -12.97 -31.86
C LEU A 24 8.30 -12.78 -32.70
N ALA A 25 8.49 -12.36 -33.95
CA ALA A 25 7.38 -12.12 -34.87
C ALA A 25 6.53 -13.40 -35.05
N GLY A 26 5.21 -13.27 -34.99
CA GLY A 26 4.26 -14.38 -35.19
C GLY A 26 3.72 -15.05 -33.92
N GLN A 27 4.09 -14.57 -32.73
CA GLN A 27 3.55 -15.07 -31.44
C GLN A 27 2.84 -13.96 -30.64
N PRO A 28 1.67 -13.48 -31.09
CA PRO A 28 0.88 -12.53 -30.31
C PRO A 28 0.36 -13.20 -29.01
N VAL A 29 0.25 -12.42 -27.94
CA VAL A 29 -0.47 -12.84 -26.74
C VAL A 29 -1.96 -12.71 -27.04
N GLU A 30 -2.72 -13.78 -26.82
CA GLU A 30 -4.17 -13.65 -26.71
C GLU A 30 -4.46 -12.79 -25.48
N VAL A 31 -4.98 -11.60 -25.72
CA VAL A 31 -5.43 -10.68 -24.68
C VAL A 31 -6.94 -10.66 -24.68
N GLU A 32 -7.54 -10.42 -23.51
CA GLU A 32 -8.98 -10.27 -23.42
C GLU A 32 -9.39 -9.00 -24.19
N ASP A 33 -10.05 -9.19 -25.35
CA ASP A 33 -10.45 -8.12 -26.25
C ASP A 33 -11.54 -7.23 -25.61
N HIS A 34 -11.60 -5.97 -26.05
CA HIS A 34 -12.26 -4.80 -25.46
C HIS A 34 -13.80 -4.91 -25.24
N ARG A 35 -14.26 -5.88 -24.46
CA ARG A 35 -15.64 -5.97 -23.96
C ARG A 35 -15.67 -6.23 -22.47
N SER A 36 -15.23 -5.23 -21.71
CA SER A 36 -15.80 -4.79 -20.43
C SER A 36 -14.88 -3.73 -19.83
N PHE A 37 -15.06 -2.47 -20.18
CA PHE A 37 -14.68 -1.40 -19.26
C PHE A 37 -15.50 -1.64 -17.97
N ALA A 38 -14.85 -2.11 -16.91
CA ALA A 38 -15.40 -2.26 -15.56
C ALA A 38 -16.79 -2.94 -15.48
N GLY A 39 -16.87 -4.23 -15.83
CA GLY A 39 -17.95 -5.06 -15.30
C GLY A 39 -17.74 -5.30 -13.79
N PRO A 40 -18.79 -5.58 -12.99
CA PRO A 40 -18.72 -5.80 -11.53
C PRO A 40 -17.85 -7.00 -11.09
N HIS A 41 -17.17 -7.67 -12.02
CA HIS A 41 -16.39 -8.89 -11.81
C HIS A 41 -14.90 -8.78 -12.21
N VAL A 42 -14.38 -7.58 -12.51
CA VAL A 42 -12.93 -7.41 -12.71
C VAL A 42 -12.25 -7.34 -11.34
N GLU A 43 -11.60 -8.44 -10.94
CA GLU A 43 -10.79 -8.49 -9.72
C GLU A 43 -9.68 -7.44 -9.81
N SER A 44 -9.75 -6.44 -8.95
CA SER A 44 -8.75 -5.37 -8.87
C SER A 44 -7.99 -5.51 -7.57
N VAL A 45 -6.67 -5.42 -7.65
CA VAL A 45 -5.80 -5.45 -6.48
C VAL A 45 -5.33 -4.04 -6.13
N ILE A 46 -5.24 -3.78 -4.83
CA ILE A 46 -4.71 -2.55 -4.27
C ILE A 46 -3.42 -2.88 -3.52
N PRO A 47 -2.26 -2.63 -4.14
CA PRO A 47 -0.99 -2.72 -3.45
C PRO A 47 -0.82 -1.54 -2.50
N TYR A 48 -0.53 -1.84 -1.23
CA TYR A 48 -0.14 -0.86 -0.23
C TYR A 48 1.31 -1.11 0.19
N GLY A 49 2.18 -0.15 -0.13
CA GLY A 49 3.61 -0.24 0.08
C GLY A 49 4.03 0.31 1.44
N ILE A 50 4.93 -0.39 2.11
CA ILE A 50 5.70 0.08 3.25
C ILE A 50 7.17 -0.06 2.89
N TYR A 51 7.90 1.04 2.98
CA TYR A 51 9.34 1.07 2.78
C TYR A 51 10.03 1.33 4.11
N ASP A 52 10.75 0.33 4.61
CA ASP A 52 11.60 0.46 5.78
C ASP A 52 12.95 1.04 5.36
N MET A 53 13.16 2.31 5.72
CA MET A 53 14.38 3.04 5.39
C MET A 53 15.57 2.59 6.22
N THR A 54 15.34 2.02 7.40
CA THR A 54 16.41 1.59 8.29
C THR A 54 16.99 0.26 7.81
N ALA A 55 16.13 -0.68 7.41
CA ALA A 55 16.56 -1.96 6.84
C ALA A 55 16.81 -1.91 5.32
N ASN A 56 16.42 -0.81 4.64
CA ASN A 56 16.41 -0.71 3.18
C ASN A 56 15.60 -1.87 2.54
N THR A 57 14.40 -2.11 3.06
CA THR A 57 13.51 -3.19 2.60
C THR A 57 12.11 -2.69 2.28
N GLY A 58 11.49 -3.31 1.28
CA GLY A 58 10.10 -3.06 0.90
C GLY A 58 9.17 -4.18 1.40
N TRP A 59 7.98 -3.80 1.84
CA TRP A 59 6.87 -4.68 2.15
C TRP A 59 5.65 -4.23 1.36
N VAL A 60 4.92 -5.18 0.77
CA VAL A 60 3.68 -4.88 0.04
C VAL A 60 2.56 -5.72 0.63
N ASN A 61 1.50 -5.04 1.07
CA ASN A 61 0.25 -5.68 1.42
C ASN A 61 -0.71 -5.53 0.24
N VAL A 62 -1.25 -6.64 -0.25
CA VAL A 62 -2.15 -6.65 -1.42
C VAL A 62 -3.58 -6.86 -0.93
N GLY A 63 -4.43 -5.87 -1.14
CA GLY A 63 -5.87 -5.93 -0.87
C GLY A 63 -6.66 -6.20 -2.15
N THR A 64 -7.80 -6.86 -2.02
CA THR A 64 -8.74 -7.13 -3.13
C THR A 64 -10.00 -6.26 -3.06
N ASP A 65 -10.06 -5.36 -2.08
CA ASP A 65 -11.19 -4.48 -1.81
C ASP A 65 -10.71 -3.01 -1.76
N HIS A 66 -11.51 -2.07 -1.24
CA HIS A 66 -11.28 -0.64 -1.26
C HIS A 66 -10.01 -0.16 -0.52
N ASN A 67 -9.40 0.91 -1.05
CA ASN A 67 -8.31 1.62 -0.37
C ASN A 67 -8.87 2.48 0.76
N THR A 68 -8.87 1.96 1.98
CA THR A 68 -9.45 2.61 3.16
C THR A 68 -8.39 2.89 4.24
N ALA A 69 -8.72 3.73 5.21
CA ALA A 69 -7.87 3.95 6.38
C ALA A 69 -7.60 2.66 7.17
N ALA A 70 -8.61 1.78 7.27
CA ALA A 70 -8.46 0.46 7.87
C ALA A 70 -7.46 -0.40 7.10
N PHE A 71 -7.48 -0.36 5.77
CA PHE A 71 -6.52 -1.11 4.95
C PHE A 71 -5.08 -0.57 5.09
N ALA A 72 -4.92 0.75 5.14
CA ALA A 72 -3.62 1.38 5.40
C ALA A 72 -3.05 0.96 6.77
N ALA A 73 -3.87 1.00 7.82
CA ALA A 73 -3.44 0.59 9.16
C ALA A 73 -3.20 -0.93 9.27
N ALA A 74 -4.01 -1.75 8.62
CA ALA A 74 -3.81 -3.19 8.53
C ALA A 74 -2.47 -3.52 7.84
N SER A 75 -2.04 -2.71 6.86
CA SER A 75 -0.75 -2.87 6.20
C SER A 75 0.40 -2.62 7.18
N ILE A 76 0.31 -1.60 8.04
CA ILE A 76 1.29 -1.35 9.13
C ILE A 76 1.32 -2.52 10.10
N ARG A 77 0.15 -2.97 10.57
CA ARG A 77 0.02 -4.09 11.50
C ARG A 77 0.68 -5.36 10.94
N ARG A 78 0.38 -5.71 9.68
CA ARG A 78 0.95 -6.89 9.03
C ARG A 78 2.47 -6.80 8.89
N TRP A 79 2.99 -5.64 8.47
CA TRP A 79 4.44 -5.43 8.41
C TRP A 79 5.09 -5.56 9.79
N TRP A 80 4.51 -4.94 10.83
CA TRP A 80 5.05 -5.01 12.19
C TRP A 80 5.07 -6.44 12.71
N GLN A 81 3.97 -7.18 12.56
CA GLN A 81 3.88 -8.58 13.02
C GLN A 81 4.82 -9.52 12.26
N ALA A 82 4.97 -9.33 10.95
CA ALA A 82 5.78 -10.23 10.13
C ALA A 82 7.28 -9.94 10.21
N ARG A 83 7.67 -8.66 10.34
CA ARG A 83 9.06 -8.22 10.23
C ARG A 83 9.44 -7.17 11.26
N GLY A 84 8.69 -6.08 11.36
CA GLY A 84 9.08 -4.92 12.17
C GLY A 84 9.38 -5.25 13.64
N GLY A 85 8.53 -6.05 14.29
CA GLY A 85 8.71 -6.44 15.69
C GLY A 85 9.87 -7.42 15.90
N HIS A 86 10.19 -8.25 14.90
CA HIS A 86 11.33 -9.15 14.94
C HIS A 86 12.64 -8.41 14.66
N ASP A 87 12.64 -7.54 13.66
CA ASP A 87 13.83 -6.81 13.22
C ASP A 87 14.18 -5.66 14.19
N TYR A 88 13.21 -5.18 14.98
CA TYR A 88 13.37 -4.12 15.99
C TYR A 88 12.76 -4.48 17.36
N PRO A 89 13.27 -5.50 18.08
CA PRO A 89 12.65 -6.00 19.30
C PRO A 89 12.71 -5.02 20.49
N THR A 90 13.62 -4.05 20.45
CA THR A 90 13.79 -3.03 21.50
C THR A 90 13.19 -1.68 21.12
N ALA A 91 12.53 -1.58 19.96
CA ALA A 91 11.94 -0.32 19.53
C ALA A 91 10.76 0.06 20.43
N SER A 92 10.80 1.29 20.93
CA SER A 92 9.70 1.93 21.68
C SER A 92 9.01 3.04 20.88
N ARG A 93 9.56 3.40 19.71
CA ARG A 93 9.10 4.51 18.88
C ARG A 93 9.11 4.12 17.41
N LEU A 94 8.07 4.52 16.69
CA LEU A 94 7.95 4.35 15.24
C LEU A 94 7.61 5.69 14.58
N LEU A 95 8.46 6.12 13.65
CA LEU A 95 8.19 7.25 12.77
C LEU A 95 7.64 6.73 11.44
N ILE A 96 6.47 7.25 11.07
CA ILE A 96 5.72 6.94 9.85
C ILE A 96 5.68 8.20 8.98
N THR A 97 6.14 8.11 7.74
CA THR A 97 5.94 9.17 6.73
C THR A 97 4.90 8.72 5.71
N ALA A 98 3.83 9.50 5.54
CA ALA A 98 2.73 9.22 4.62
C ALA A 98 2.50 10.38 3.65
N ASP A 99 2.00 10.08 2.46
CA ASP A 99 1.68 11.06 1.39
C ASP A 99 0.38 11.86 1.64
N ALA A 100 -0.34 11.57 2.73
CA ALA A 100 -1.65 12.14 3.05
C ALA A 100 -2.74 11.86 2.00
N GLY A 101 -2.51 10.90 1.11
CA GLY A 101 -3.47 10.47 0.10
C GLY A 101 -4.61 9.68 0.72
N GLY A 102 -5.85 10.11 0.47
CA GLY A 102 -7.09 9.38 0.79
C GLY A 102 -7.04 8.59 2.10
N SER A 103 -6.74 7.29 2.00
CA SER A 103 -6.67 6.32 3.09
C SER A 103 -5.82 6.73 4.30
N ASN A 104 -4.70 7.43 4.11
CA ASN A 104 -3.80 7.82 5.21
C ASN A 104 -3.87 9.32 5.55
N SER A 105 -4.92 9.99 5.08
CA SER A 105 -5.09 11.43 5.28
C SER A 105 -5.23 11.79 6.75
N TYR A 106 -4.45 12.77 7.21
CA TYR A 106 -4.55 13.31 8.57
C TYR A 106 -5.94 13.87 8.92
N ARG A 107 -6.76 14.19 7.91
CA ARG A 107 -8.13 14.69 8.09
C ARG A 107 -9.13 13.60 8.44
N TYR A 108 -8.83 12.34 8.13
CA TYR A 108 -9.74 11.24 8.41
C TYR A 108 -9.61 10.75 9.84
N ARG A 109 -10.69 10.88 10.62
CA ARG A 109 -10.74 10.40 12.01
C ARG A 109 -10.46 8.91 12.12
N VAL A 110 -10.92 8.12 11.16
CA VAL A 110 -10.69 6.67 11.12
C VAL A 110 -9.20 6.35 11.07
N TRP A 111 -8.40 7.10 10.31
CA TRP A 111 -6.95 6.93 10.28
C TRP A 111 -6.32 7.13 11.66
N ASN A 112 -6.68 8.21 12.36
CA ASN A 112 -6.18 8.48 13.70
C ASN A 112 -6.62 7.42 14.72
N VAL A 113 -7.86 6.93 14.63
CA VAL A 113 -8.38 5.84 15.48
C VAL A 113 -7.59 4.55 15.24
N GLU A 114 -7.38 4.17 13.99
CA GLU A 114 -6.66 2.94 13.66
C GLU A 114 -5.19 2.97 14.10
N LEU A 115 -4.54 4.14 14.01
CA LEU A 115 -3.20 4.35 14.57
C LEU A 115 -3.22 4.25 16.09
N ALA A 116 -4.23 4.80 16.76
CA ALA A 116 -4.36 4.69 18.21
C ALA A 116 -4.55 3.23 18.67
N VAL A 117 -5.34 2.44 17.93
CA VAL A 117 -5.48 1.01 18.18
C VAL A 117 -4.14 0.30 17.96
N PHE A 118 -3.42 0.59 16.88
CA PHE A 118 -2.09 0.02 16.65
C PHE A 118 -1.07 0.36 17.76
N VAL A 119 -1.10 1.59 18.26
CA VAL A 119 -0.29 2.02 19.42
C VAL A 119 -0.66 1.22 20.67
N ALA A 120 -1.96 1.05 20.94
CA ALA A 120 -2.43 0.27 22.08
C ALA A 120 -2.00 -1.21 22.00
N ASP A 121 -2.06 -1.81 20.81
CA ASP A 121 -1.69 -3.21 20.59
C ASP A 121 -0.18 -3.46 20.71
N THR A 122 0.64 -2.50 20.29
CA THR A 122 2.11 -2.67 20.20
C THR A 122 2.89 -2.03 21.34
N GLY A 123 2.28 -1.10 22.07
CA GLY A 123 2.98 -0.27 23.06
C GLY A 123 3.96 0.75 22.45
N LEU A 124 4.01 0.87 21.12
CA LEU A 124 4.89 1.82 20.44
C LEU A 124 4.36 3.24 20.54
N THR A 125 5.25 4.20 20.76
CA THR A 125 4.93 5.61 20.47
C THR A 125 5.03 5.84 18.97
N VAL A 126 3.91 6.18 18.32
CA VAL A 126 3.87 6.43 16.88
C VAL A 126 3.82 7.92 16.58
N THR A 127 4.74 8.38 15.74
CA THR A 127 4.72 9.71 15.13
C THR A 127 4.37 9.56 13.65
N ALA A 128 3.25 10.13 13.21
CA ALA A 128 2.88 10.17 11.80
C ALA A 128 3.16 11.57 11.23
N CYS A 129 3.99 11.63 10.20
CA CYS A 129 4.31 12.83 9.45
C CYS A 129 3.69 12.74 8.06
N HIS A 130 3.08 13.84 7.62
CA HIS A 130 2.48 13.95 6.30
C HIS A 130 3.31 14.89 5.43
N PHE A 131 3.60 14.49 4.20
CA PHE A 131 4.28 15.38 3.26
C PHE A 131 3.38 16.60 2.94
N PRO A 132 3.97 17.79 2.73
CA PRO A 132 3.20 19.00 2.44
C PRO A 132 2.45 18.87 1.11
N PRO A 133 1.24 19.46 0.99
CA PRO A 133 0.44 19.40 -0.23
C PRO A 133 1.25 19.95 -1.43
N GLY A 134 1.23 19.23 -2.55
CA GLY A 134 2.00 19.58 -3.76
C GLY A 134 3.32 18.83 -3.91
N THR A 135 3.70 17.97 -2.97
CA THR A 135 4.78 17.00 -3.14
C THR A 135 4.22 15.67 -3.66
N SER A 136 3.99 15.59 -4.97
CA SER A 136 3.76 14.32 -5.68
C SER A 136 5.07 13.80 -6.24
N LYS A 137 5.21 12.47 -6.31
CA LYS A 137 6.10 11.79 -7.27
C LYS A 137 5.68 12.10 -8.70
#